data_AF-A0A318LNS4-F1
#
_entry.id   AF-A0A318LNS4-F1
#
_cell.length_a   1.000
_cell.length_b   1.000
_cell.length_c   1.000
_cell.angle_alpha   90.00
_cell.angle_beta   90.00
_cell.angle_gamma   90.00
#
_symmetry.space_group_name_H-M   'P 1'
#
loop_
_entity.id
_entity.type
_entity.pdbx_description
1 polymer ?
#
loop_
_entity_poly.entity_id
_entity_poly.type
_entity_poly.pdbx_seq_one_letter_code
_entity_poly.pdbx_strand_id
1 'polypeptide(L)'
;MTEPAGGSGSRFGPALAGFLVPLVLLALVVLGFQQRLLWDLGWRGGEYAQVFLGVVFVSVVAGTVLRAARPRPPWRSFGTGLVLAGTLGAVGAAVVIVAILNALSRMY
;
A
#
# COMPACT_ATOMS: atom_id res chain seq x y z
N MET A 1 6.40 -18.65 -44.24
CA MET A 1 5.78 -17.43 -43.68
C MET A 1 5.61 -17.67 -42.19
N THR A 2 6.60 -17.26 -41.40
CA THR A 2 6.72 -17.59 -39.98
C THR A 2 6.12 -16.45 -39.15
N GLU A 3 5.02 -16.72 -38.45
CA GLU A 3 4.53 -15.86 -37.37
C GLU A 3 5.59 -15.75 -36.27
N PRO A 4 5.98 -14.55 -35.82
CA PRO A 4 6.72 -14.44 -34.58
C PRO A 4 5.73 -14.60 -33.42
N ALA A 5 5.85 -15.73 -32.71
CA ALA A 5 5.32 -15.93 -31.37
C ALA A 5 6.01 -14.96 -30.39
N GLY A 6 5.60 -13.69 -30.44
CA GLY A 6 6.12 -12.62 -29.59
C GLY A 6 5.40 -12.60 -28.25
N GLY A 7 6.04 -13.21 -27.25
CA GLY A 7 5.83 -13.08 -25.80
C GLY A 7 4.50 -12.51 -25.30
N SER A 8 3.76 -13.33 -24.57
CA SER A 8 2.66 -12.92 -23.68
C SER A 8 3.17 -12.05 -22.53
N GLY A 9 3.61 -10.83 -22.83
CA GLY A 9 3.89 -9.81 -21.82
C GLY A 9 2.58 -9.51 -21.09
N SER A 10 2.44 -10.02 -19.88
CA SER A 10 1.29 -9.77 -19.01
C SER A 10 1.00 -8.27 -18.97
N ARG A 11 -0.11 -7.85 -19.58
CA ARG A 11 -0.61 -6.46 -19.59
C ARG A 11 -0.88 -5.96 -18.15
N PHE A 12 -0.95 -6.89 -17.19
CA PHE A 12 -1.18 -6.65 -15.76
C PHE A 12 0.09 -6.50 -14.93
N GLY A 13 1.27 -6.90 -15.44
CA GLY A 13 2.53 -6.92 -14.68
C GLY A 13 2.84 -5.59 -13.96
N PRO A 14 2.75 -4.43 -14.63
CA PRO A 14 3.05 -3.15 -14.00
C PRO A 14 2.01 -2.71 -12.97
N ALA A 15 0.72 -2.98 -13.21
CA ALA A 15 -0.33 -2.65 -12.24
C ALA A 15 -0.21 -3.51 -10.97
N LEU A 16 0.09 -4.80 -11.15
CA LEU A 16 0.32 -5.72 -10.05
C LEU A 16 1.55 -5.31 -9.23
N ALA A 17 2.65 -4.92 -9.88
CA ALA A 17 3.83 -4.42 -9.19
C ALA A 17 3.52 -3.14 -8.39
N GLY A 18 2.77 -2.21 -8.99
CA GLY A 18 2.33 -0.98 -8.31
C GLY A 18 1.43 -1.24 -7.10
N PHE A 19 0.70 -2.35 -7.10
CA PHE A 19 -0.11 -2.79 -5.97
C PHE A 19 0.70 -3.55 -4.91
N LEU A 20 1.57 -4.46 -5.33
CA LEU A 20 2.34 -5.32 -4.43
C LEU A 20 3.37 -4.55 -3.60
N VAL A 21 4.04 -3.55 -4.18
CA VAL A 21 5.06 -2.76 -3.47
C VAL A 21 4.51 -2.14 -2.18
N PRO A 22 3.45 -1.31 -2.22
CA PRO A 22 2.88 -0.75 -1.00
C PRO A 22 2.21 -1.81 -0.13
N LEU A 23 1.60 -2.85 -0.70
CA LEU A 23 1.00 -3.93 0.10
C LEU A 23 2.04 -4.65 0.98
N VAL A 24 3.17 -5.03 0.39
CA VAL A 24 4.28 -5.67 1.12
C VAL A 24 4.82 -4.71 2.17
N LEU A 25 4.97 -3.43 1.85
CA LEU A 25 5.47 -2.44 2.79
C LEU A 25 4.52 -2.28 3.99
N LEU A 26 3.20 -2.20 3.76
CA LEU A 26 2.20 -2.18 4.83
C LEU A 26 2.24 -3.46 5.67
N ALA A 27 2.36 -4.63 5.03
CA ALA A 27 2.46 -5.92 5.72
C ALA A 27 3.71 -5.99 6.61
N LEU A 28 4.86 -5.48 6.14
CA LEU A 28 6.09 -5.40 6.93
C LEU A 28 5.95 -4.48 8.14
N VAL A 29 5.27 -3.34 8.00
CA VAL A 29 5.00 -2.43 9.14
C VAL A 29 4.15 -3.13 10.19
N VAL A 30 3.08 -3.82 9.77
CA VAL A 30 2.21 -4.58 10.68
C VAL A 30 2.98 -5.72 11.36
N LEU A 31 3.76 -6.48 10.60
CA LEU A 31 4.58 -7.56 11.13
C LEU A 31 5.63 -7.04 12.11
N GLY A 32 6.27 -5.92 11.79
CA GLY A 32 7.24 -5.25 12.67
C GLY A 32 6.64 -4.78 13.97
N PHE A 33 5.41 -4.26 13.95
CA PHE A 33 4.66 -3.94 15.16
C PHE A 33 4.34 -5.19 15.99
N GLN A 34 3.82 -6.25 15.36
CA GLN A 34 3.46 -7.50 16.04
C GLN A 34 4.67 -8.18 16.68
N GLN A 35 5.80 -8.22 15.98
CA GLN A 35 7.03 -8.85 16.46
C GLN A 35 7.90 -7.89 17.28
N ARG A 36 7.49 -6.63 17.47
CA ARG A 36 8.24 -5.61 18.21
C ARG A 36 9.67 -5.43 17.69
N LEU A 37 9.88 -5.55 16.37
CA LEU A 37 11.21 -5.64 15.76
C LEU A 37 12.14 -4.46 16.08
N LEU A 38 11.57 -3.25 16.20
CA LEU A 38 12.33 -2.02 16.48
C LEU A 38 12.12 -1.52 17.91
N TRP A 39 11.57 -2.35 18.80
CA TRP A 39 11.26 -1.94 20.17
C TRP A 39 12.51 -1.61 20.99
N ASP A 40 13.59 -2.36 20.76
CA ASP A 40 14.89 -2.11 21.39
C ASP A 40 15.56 -0.83 20.86
N LEU A 41 15.13 -0.35 19.69
CA LEU A 41 15.50 0.94 19.11
C LEU A 41 14.57 2.08 19.56
N GLY A 42 13.69 1.81 20.53
CA GLY A 42 12.79 2.79 21.12
C GLY A 42 11.45 2.96 20.40
N TRP A 43 11.18 2.20 19.34
CA TRP A 43 9.90 2.32 18.62
C TRP A 43 8.73 1.81 19.46
N ARG A 44 7.65 2.57 19.48
CA ARG A 44 6.36 2.20 20.07
C ARG A 44 5.30 2.10 18.98
N GLY A 45 4.07 1.77 19.39
CA GLY A 45 2.95 1.61 18.47
C GLY A 45 2.64 2.85 17.65
N GLY A 46 2.88 4.05 18.19
CA GLY A 46 2.63 5.32 17.50
C GLY A 46 3.52 5.50 16.26
N GLU A 47 4.78 5.09 16.34
CA GLU A 47 5.76 5.19 15.26
C GLU A 47 5.41 4.25 14.12
N TYR A 48 5.03 2.99 14.41
CA TYR A 48 4.53 2.08 13.39
C TYR A 48 3.25 2.61 12.73
N ALA A 49 2.34 3.22 13.50
CA ALA A 49 1.13 3.83 12.96
C ALA A 49 1.45 5.03 12.03
N GLN A 50 2.41 5.88 12.40
CA GLN A 50 2.87 6.98 11.54
C GLN A 50 3.47 6.47 10.23
N VAL A 51 4.31 5.42 10.28
CA VAL A 51 4.88 4.82 9.07
C VAL A 51 3.79 4.19 8.22
N PHE A 52 2.84 3.46 8.81
CA PHE A 52 1.71 2.88 8.10
C PHE A 52 0.91 3.95 7.34
N LEU A 53 0.53 5.04 8.04
CA LEU A 53 -0.18 6.17 7.44
C LEU A 53 0.65 6.87 6.36
N GLY A 54 1.96 7.01 6.58
CA GLY A 54 2.89 7.54 5.59
C GLY A 54 2.91 6.72 4.31
N VAL A 55 2.99 5.39 4.41
CA VAL A 55 2.94 4.48 3.26
C VAL A 55 1.61 4.61 2.51
N VAL A 56 0.49 4.63 3.22
CA VAL A 56 -0.85 4.84 2.64
C VAL A 56 -0.88 6.17 1.87
N PHE A 57 -0.48 7.26 2.51
CA PHE A 57 -0.53 8.60 1.93
C PHE A 57 0.38 8.71 0.70
N VAL A 58 1.64 8.28 0.80
CA VAL A 58 2.58 8.29 -0.31
C VAL A 58 2.09 7.43 -1.47
N SER A 59 1.48 6.27 -1.21
CA SER A 59 0.93 5.41 -2.27
C SER A 59 -0.19 6.10 -3.05
N VAL A 60 -1.12 6.74 -2.34
CA VAL A 60 -2.21 7.49 -2.98
C VAL A 60 -1.68 8.70 -3.74
N VAL A 61 -0.83 9.51 -3.13
CA VAL A 61 -0.28 10.73 -3.76
C VAL A 61 0.59 10.36 -4.96
N ALA A 62 1.56 9.45 -4.79
CA ALA A 62 2.45 9.04 -5.87
C ALA A 62 1.67 8.38 -7.01
N GLY A 63 0.69 7.52 -6.72
CA GLY A 63 -0.17 6.92 -7.73
C GLY A 63 -1.02 7.94 -8.49
N THR A 64 -1.52 8.96 -7.78
CA THR A 64 -2.31 10.06 -8.38
C THR A 64 -1.43 10.95 -9.27
N VAL A 65 -0.24 11.32 -8.79
CA VAL A 65 0.75 12.09 -9.56
C VAL A 65 1.18 11.33 -10.81
N LEU A 66 1.48 10.02 -10.69
CA LEU A 66 1.79 9.16 -11.83
C LEU A 66 0.66 9.10 -12.85
N ARG A 67 -0.61 9.17 -12.41
CA ARG A 67 -1.74 9.23 -13.34
C ARG A 67 -1.89 10.60 -13.98
N ALA A 68 -1.73 11.67 -13.21
CA ALA A 68 -1.90 13.05 -13.65
C ALA A 68 -0.83 13.46 -14.69
N ALA A 69 0.41 12.98 -14.53
CA ALA A 69 1.52 13.25 -15.44
C ALA A 69 1.37 12.61 -16.84
N ARG A 70 0.29 11.83 -17.08
CA ARG A 70 0.02 11.08 -18.32
C ARG A 70 1.26 10.35 -18.89
N PRO A 71 2.05 9.64 -18.08
CA PRO A 71 3.24 8.96 -18.56
C PRO A 71 2.84 7.82 -19.50
N ARG A 72 3.73 7.50 -20.45
CA ARG A 72 3.56 6.36 -21.36
C ARG A 72 3.36 5.06 -20.55
N PRO A 73 2.63 4.06 -21.10
CA PRO A 73 2.69 2.70 -20.57
C PRO A 73 4.16 2.30 -20.38
N PRO A 74 4.57 1.68 -19.25
CA PRO A 74 3.76 0.99 -18.23
C PRO A 74 3.39 1.79 -16.96
N TRP A 75 3.82 3.04 -16.84
CA TRP A 75 3.73 3.81 -15.59
C TRP A 75 2.31 4.17 -15.18
N ARG A 76 1.41 4.40 -16.13
CA ARG A 76 0.00 4.69 -15.86
C ARG A 76 -0.73 3.51 -15.18
N SER A 77 -0.41 2.28 -15.58
CA SER A 77 -0.91 1.05 -14.93
C SER A 77 -0.32 0.88 -13.53
N PHE A 78 0.97 1.14 -13.35
CA PHE A 78 1.63 1.10 -12.05
C PHE A 78 1.01 2.10 -11.05
N GLY A 79 0.76 3.33 -11.48
CA GLY A 79 0.08 4.35 -10.67
C GLY A 79 -1.34 3.93 -10.26
N THR A 80 -2.04 3.13 -11.09
CA THR A 80 -3.34 2.57 -10.71
C THR A 80 -3.21 1.57 -9.57
N GLY A 81 -2.22 0.69 -9.64
CA GLY A 81 -1.92 -0.27 -8.55
C GLY A 81 -1.59 0.44 -7.23
N LEU A 82 -0.78 1.51 -7.30
CA LEU A 82 -0.42 2.32 -6.13
C LEU A 82 -1.64 2.95 -5.45
N VAL A 83 -2.53 3.59 -6.24
CA VAL A 83 -3.76 4.18 -5.69
C VAL A 83 -4.62 3.09 -5.05
N LEU A 84 -4.79 1.95 -5.72
CA LEU A 84 -5.66 0.88 -5.24
C LEU A 84 -5.16 0.29 -3.91
N ALA A 85 -3.86 0.02 -3.79
CA ALA A 85 -3.25 -0.44 -2.55
C ALA A 85 -3.32 0.62 -1.45
N GLY A 86 -3.06 1.88 -1.77
CA GLY A 86 -3.17 3.00 -0.83
C GLY A 86 -4.60 3.14 -0.29
N THR A 87 -5.61 3.09 -1.16
CA THR A 87 -7.03 3.12 -0.74
C THR A 87 -7.38 1.93 0.14
N LEU A 88 -6.92 0.72 -0.21
CA LEU A 88 -7.17 -0.48 0.60
C LEU A 88 -6.54 -0.36 2.00
N GLY A 89 -5.31 0.15 2.08
CA GLY A 89 -4.64 0.41 3.34
C GLY A 89 -5.35 1.48 4.18
N ALA A 90 -5.86 2.55 3.56
CA ALA A 90 -6.65 3.58 4.23
C ALA A 90 -7.96 3.01 4.82
N VAL A 91 -8.68 2.20 4.04
CA VAL A 91 -9.90 1.52 4.51
C VAL A 91 -9.57 0.58 5.68
N GLY A 92 -8.48 -0.19 5.59
CA GLY A 92 -8.02 -1.04 6.67
C GLY A 92 -7.74 -0.27 7.96
N ALA A 93 -7.02 0.86 7.87
CA ALA A 93 -6.78 1.72 9.03
C ALA A 93 -8.10 2.26 9.62
N ALA A 94 -9.03 2.71 8.78
CA ALA A 94 -10.33 3.21 9.24
C ALA A 94 -11.13 2.13 9.99
N VAL A 95 -11.17 0.89 9.48
CA VAL A 95 -11.83 -0.24 10.15
C VAL A 95 -11.22 -0.50 11.53
N VAL A 96 -9.89 -0.50 11.63
CA VAL A 96 -9.19 -0.70 12.91
C VAL A 96 -9.52 0.43 13.90
N ILE A 97 -9.48 1.68 13.45
CA ILE A 97 -9.82 2.83 14.30
C ILE A 97 -11.27 2.71 14.81
N VAL A 98 -12.23 2.43 13.93
CA VAL A 98 -13.64 2.26 14.31
C VAL A 98 -13.81 1.10 15.29
N ALA A 99 -13.10 -0.02 15.09
CA ALA A 99 -13.14 -1.15 16.01
C ALA A 99 -12.60 -0.78 17.41
N ILE A 100 -11.49 -0.03 17.48
CA ILE A 100 -10.92 0.46 18.75
C ILE A 100 -11.91 1.40 19.44
N LEU A 101 -12.48 2.37 18.71
CA LEU A 101 -13.44 3.32 19.27
C LEU A 101 -14.69 2.63 19.80
N ASN A 102 -15.21 1.63 19.08
CA ASN A 102 -16.36 0.84 19.52
C ASN A 102 -16.03 -0.02 20.75
N ALA A 103 -14.82 -0.58 20.83
CA ALA A 103 -14.37 -1.30 22.02
C ALA A 103 -14.29 -0.37 23.23
N LEU A 104 -13.72 0.82 23.07
CA LEU A 104 -13.64 1.83 24.13
C LEU A 104 -15.02 2.31 24.58
N SER A 105 -15.95 2.57 23.65
CA SER A 105 -17.30 3.03 23.99
C SER A 105 -18.14 1.99 24.73
N ARG A 106 -17.72 0.71 24.76
CA ARG A 106 -18.37 -0.34 25.55
C ARG A 106 -17.76 -0.50 26.94
N MET A 107 -16.57 0.05 27.16
CA MET A 107 -15.87 -0.01 28.45
C MET A 107 -16.21 1.17 29.36
N TYR A 108 -16.63 2.30 28.78
CA TYR A 108 -17.17 3.47 29.47
C TYR A 108 -18.69 3.45 29.45
#